data_AF-A0A969MWU5-F1
#
_entry.id   AF-A0A969MWU5-F1
#
_cell.length_a   1.000
_cell.length_b   1.000
_cell.length_c   1.000
_cell.angle_alpha   90.00
_cell.angle_beta   90.00
_cell.angle_gamma   90.00
#
_symmetry.space_group_name_H-M   'P 1'
#
loop_
_entity.id
_entity.type
_entity.pdbx_description
1 polymer ?
#
loop_
_entity_poly.entity_id
_entity_poly.type
_entity_poly.pdbx_seq_one_letter_code
_entity_poly.pdbx_strand_id
1 'polypeptide(L)'
;MALSASLMDLTIPPDPSAFANRPRDITDLINQLEQRSRTDPAFPGKIDFQNVGVVGQSFGGYTALAVAGAGLNLSTLTQGCRNFINRRISLNLSTLLQCQAIDIAREQTNFRDPRVKGAIAINPLASLVFGETGLGQIQIPVMIISGTNDYVTPAVTEQILPFTWLKTLEKYLVLVEPGTHFSLLDEPRGRTFPPELIGPDPTLAYPYLQAIALAFFDLHLLNRSAAAAYLTPTYLDQLDEPPFSLSILRQLTAAEIRQAIQSR
;
A
#
# COMPACT_ATOMS: atom_id res chain seq x y z
N MET A 1 11.32 -13.57 -6.55
CA MET A 1 10.52 -14.45 -5.66
C MET A 1 9.56 -13.53 -4.91
N ALA A 2 8.30 -13.48 -5.32
CA ALA A 2 7.28 -12.69 -4.62
C ALA A 2 6.74 -13.55 -3.46
N LEU A 3 7.10 -13.19 -2.23
CA LEU A 3 6.55 -13.85 -1.04
C LEU A 3 5.19 -13.22 -0.74
N SER A 4 4.13 -13.96 -1.10
CA SER A 4 2.76 -13.67 -0.66
C SER A 4 2.61 -14.14 0.79
N ALA A 5 2.52 -13.19 1.72
CA ALA A 5 2.10 -13.49 3.09
C ALA A 5 0.57 -13.60 3.10
N SER A 6 0.06 -14.83 3.22
CA SER A 6 -1.37 -15.12 3.34
C SER A 6 -1.98 -14.38 4.53
N LEU A 7 -3.12 -13.74 4.28
CA LEU A 7 -3.80 -12.81 5.18
C LEU A 7 -4.36 -13.46 6.45
N MET A 8 -4.28 -12.64 7.50
CA MET A 8 -4.80 -12.75 8.85
C MET A 8 -6.16 -13.42 9.00
N ASP A 9 -6.34 -14.03 10.17
CA ASP A 9 -7.66 -14.31 10.70
C ASP A 9 -8.41 -13.02 11.05
N LEU A 10 -9.40 -12.60 10.25
CA LEU A 10 -10.16 -11.35 10.47
C LEU A 10 -11.16 -11.45 11.63
N THR A 11 -11.27 -12.63 12.28
CA THR A 11 -12.12 -12.83 13.47
C THR A 11 -11.47 -12.31 14.76
N ILE A 12 -10.15 -12.10 14.76
CA ILE A 12 -9.39 -11.54 15.87
C ILE A 12 -8.71 -10.27 15.34
N PRO A 13 -8.94 -9.08 15.94
CA PRO A 13 -8.19 -7.90 15.54
C PRO A 13 -6.70 -8.20 15.71
N PRO A 14 -5.86 -7.81 14.74
CA PRO A 14 -4.45 -8.13 14.80
C PRO A 14 -3.84 -7.55 16.07
N ASP A 15 -2.85 -8.27 16.63
CA ASP A 15 -2.14 -7.80 17.81
C ASP A 15 -1.49 -6.43 17.53
N PRO A 16 -1.57 -5.44 18.44
CA PRO A 16 -0.98 -4.11 18.22
C PRO A 16 0.50 -4.15 17.84
N SER A 17 1.26 -5.14 18.32
CA SER A 17 2.66 -5.32 17.94
C SER A 17 2.84 -5.59 16.45
N ALA A 18 1.81 -5.99 15.70
CA ALA A 18 1.86 -6.17 14.25
C ALA A 18 2.27 -4.90 13.50
N PHE A 19 1.99 -3.71 14.05
CA PHE A 19 2.48 -2.45 13.47
C PHE A 19 4.00 -2.35 13.48
N ALA A 20 4.67 -2.95 14.48
CA ALA A 20 6.13 -3.02 14.56
C ALA A 20 6.70 -4.30 13.94
N ASN A 21 6.08 -5.45 14.21
CA ASN A 21 6.59 -6.76 13.83
C ASN A 21 6.52 -6.96 12.32
N ARG A 22 5.43 -6.59 11.64
CA ARG A 22 5.32 -6.82 10.19
C ARG A 22 6.43 -6.13 9.37
N PRO A 23 6.78 -4.85 9.59
CA PRO A 23 7.93 -4.27 8.88
C PRO A 23 9.29 -4.82 9.37
N ARG A 24 9.43 -5.23 10.64
CA ARG A 24 10.63 -5.95 11.12
C ARG A 24 10.79 -7.31 10.45
N ASP A 25 9.71 -8.07 10.30
CA ASP A 25 9.68 -9.37 9.65
C ASP A 25 10.15 -9.28 8.20
N ILE A 26 9.84 -8.19 7.48
CA ILE A 26 10.37 -7.94 6.13
C ILE A 26 11.90 -7.78 6.18
N THR A 27 12.41 -6.92 7.07
CA THR A 27 13.85 -6.71 7.25
C THR A 27 14.57 -8.00 7.63
N ASP A 28 14.00 -8.77 8.56
CA ASP A 28 14.54 -10.04 9.06
C ASP A 28 14.51 -11.14 8.00
N LEU A 29 13.47 -11.19 7.17
CA LEU A 29 13.41 -12.06 6.02
C LEU A 29 14.53 -11.73 5.02
N ILE A 30 14.75 -10.45 4.70
CA ILE A 30 15.83 -10.03 3.81
C ILE A 30 17.19 -10.42 4.42
N ASN A 31 17.38 -10.21 5.74
CA ASN A 31 18.59 -10.63 6.45
C ASN A 31 18.84 -12.14 6.35
N GLN A 32 17.80 -12.95 6.54
CA GLN A 32 17.89 -14.41 6.47
C GLN A 32 18.19 -14.89 5.04
N LEU A 33 17.57 -14.29 4.03
CA LEU A 33 17.84 -14.60 2.63
C LEU A 33 19.28 -14.22 2.25
N GLU A 34 19.76 -13.07 2.71
CA GLU A 34 21.13 -12.62 2.48
C GLU A 34 22.15 -13.55 3.15
N GLN A 35 21.88 -13.95 4.40
CA GLN A 35 22.71 -14.92 5.11
C GLN A 35 22.71 -16.28 4.41
N ARG A 36 21.54 -16.80 4.00
CA ARG A 36 21.44 -18.06 3.23
C ARG A 36 22.19 -17.97 1.91
N SER A 37 22.19 -16.81 1.25
CA SER A 37 22.93 -16.64 0.00
C SER A 37 24.44 -16.82 0.12
N ARG A 38 24.98 -16.65 1.34
CA ARG A 38 26.40 -16.84 1.67
C ARG A 38 26.72 -18.25 2.16
N THR A 39 25.75 -18.95 2.75
CA THR A 39 25.98 -20.24 3.44
C THR A 39 25.45 -21.47 2.70
N ASP A 40 24.44 -21.31 1.85
CA ASP A 40 23.84 -22.39 1.06
C ASP A 40 24.42 -22.39 -0.37
N PRO A 41 25.18 -23.42 -0.78
CA PRO A 41 25.76 -23.52 -2.12
C PRO A 41 24.73 -23.51 -3.26
N ALA A 42 23.45 -23.77 -2.98
CA ALA A 42 22.38 -23.72 -3.97
C ALA A 42 21.88 -22.29 -4.27
N PHE A 43 22.31 -21.29 -3.49
CA PHE A 43 21.79 -19.92 -3.51
C PHE A 43 22.74 -18.78 -3.99
N PRO A 44 24.05 -18.94 -4.25
CA PRO A 44 24.91 -17.82 -4.62
C PRO A 44 24.43 -17.12 -5.89
N GLY A 45 24.42 -15.78 -5.87
CA GLY A 45 24.14 -14.95 -7.05
C GLY A 45 22.69 -15.00 -7.56
N LYS A 46 21.75 -15.62 -6.84
CA LYS A 46 20.35 -15.74 -7.28
C LYS A 46 19.44 -14.57 -6.89
N ILE A 47 19.85 -13.76 -5.91
CA ILE A 47 19.05 -12.64 -5.38
C ILE A 47 19.91 -11.39 -5.39
N ASP A 48 19.35 -10.33 -5.97
CA ASP A 48 19.90 -8.98 -5.88
C ASP A 48 19.35 -8.28 -4.63
N PHE A 49 20.18 -8.15 -3.59
CA PHE A 49 19.82 -7.47 -2.35
C PHE A 49 19.94 -5.94 -2.42
N GLN A 50 20.46 -5.38 -3.52
CA GLN A 50 20.57 -3.94 -3.71
C GLN A 50 19.31 -3.33 -4.34
N ASN A 51 18.50 -4.15 -5.02
CA ASN A 51 17.30 -3.73 -5.75
C ASN A 51 16.05 -4.47 -5.25
N VAL A 52 15.69 -4.27 -3.97
CA VAL A 52 14.52 -4.93 -3.36
C VAL A 52 13.25 -4.10 -3.55
N GLY A 53 12.21 -4.72 -4.08
CA GLY A 53 10.85 -4.15 -4.13
C GLY A 53 9.94 -4.76 -3.07
N VAL A 54 9.01 -3.96 -2.54
CA VAL A 54 7.95 -4.45 -1.64
C VAL A 54 6.58 -4.13 -2.20
N VAL A 55 5.67 -5.09 -2.10
CA VAL A 55 4.26 -4.93 -2.44
C VAL A 55 3.45 -5.38 -1.24
N GLY A 56 2.41 -4.63 -0.89
CA GLY A 56 1.48 -5.07 0.12
C GLY A 56 0.11 -4.45 -0.03
N GLN A 57 -0.90 -5.19 0.42
CA GLN A 57 -2.29 -4.74 0.40
C GLN A 57 -2.81 -4.45 1.81
N SER A 58 -3.66 -3.42 1.98
CA SER A 58 -4.36 -3.15 3.23
C SER A 58 -3.37 -2.90 4.35
N PHE A 59 -3.38 -3.70 5.41
CA PHE A 59 -2.35 -3.64 6.42
C PHE A 59 -0.96 -3.98 5.86
N GLY A 60 -0.86 -4.87 4.86
CA GLY A 60 0.37 -5.07 4.09
C GLY A 60 0.81 -3.82 3.33
N GLY A 61 -0.12 -2.99 2.87
CA GLY A 61 0.18 -1.70 2.24
C GLY A 61 0.81 -0.72 3.24
N TYR A 62 0.29 -0.67 4.47
CA TYR A 62 0.98 -0.01 5.59
C TYR A 62 2.41 -0.55 5.76
N THR A 63 2.59 -1.87 5.80
CA THR A 63 3.91 -2.49 6.00
C THR A 63 4.89 -2.11 4.90
N ALA A 64 4.44 -2.12 3.63
CA ALA A 64 5.23 -1.71 2.49
C ALA A 64 5.67 -0.23 2.59
N LEU A 65 4.77 0.67 3.01
CA LEU A 65 5.08 2.09 3.21
C LEU A 65 6.01 2.30 4.42
N ALA A 66 5.82 1.58 5.52
CA ALA A 66 6.66 1.68 6.72
C ALA A 66 8.11 1.28 6.42
N VAL A 67 8.32 0.14 5.75
CA VAL A 67 9.67 -0.33 5.37
C VAL A 67 10.30 0.53 4.25
N ALA A 68 9.46 1.19 3.43
CA ALA A 68 9.89 2.21 2.47
C ALA A 68 10.36 3.52 3.13
N GLY A 69 10.04 3.73 4.41
CA GLY A 69 10.49 4.87 5.20
C GLY A 69 9.41 5.84 5.64
N ALA A 70 8.12 5.50 5.52
CA ALA A 70 7.08 6.28 6.17
C ALA A 70 7.20 6.13 7.69
N GLY A 71 7.46 7.24 8.37
CA GLY A 71 7.53 7.24 9.83
C GLY A 71 6.14 7.27 10.48
N LEU A 72 5.96 6.56 11.59
CA LEU A 72 4.75 6.70 12.40
C LEU A 72 4.65 8.11 12.97
N ASN A 73 3.45 8.69 12.95
CA ASN A 73 3.19 10.01 13.50
C ASN A 73 2.27 9.92 14.72
N LEU A 74 2.90 9.88 15.91
CA LEU A 74 2.18 9.81 17.18
C LEU A 74 1.18 10.97 17.39
N SER A 75 1.52 12.19 16.96
CA SER A 75 0.66 13.36 17.15
C SER A 75 -0.63 13.24 16.33
N THR A 76 -0.49 13.00 15.02
CA THR A 76 -1.61 12.79 14.10
C THR A 76 -2.45 11.61 14.55
N LEU A 77 -1.81 10.50 14.91
CA LEU A 77 -2.50 9.30 15.35
C LEU A 77 -3.30 9.54 16.64
N THR A 78 -2.69 10.13 17.66
CA THR A 78 -3.37 10.43 18.93
C THR A 78 -4.54 11.40 18.73
N GLN A 79 -4.35 12.44 17.91
CA GLN A 79 -5.41 13.40 17.62
C GLN A 79 -6.56 12.77 16.82
N GLY A 80 -6.25 12.00 15.77
CA GLY A 80 -7.22 11.29 14.95
C GLY A 80 -8.05 10.30 15.75
N CYS A 81 -7.41 9.53 16.62
CA CYS A 81 -8.08 8.56 17.48
C CYS A 81 -9.00 9.22 18.52
N ARG A 82 -8.58 10.33 19.14
CA ARG A 82 -9.47 11.11 20.01
C ARG A 82 -10.69 11.63 19.24
N ASN A 83 -10.49 12.15 18.04
CA ASN A 83 -11.59 12.65 17.21
C ASN A 83 -12.54 11.53 16.77
N PHE A 84 -12.02 10.34 16.47
CA PHE A 84 -12.82 9.16 16.14
C PHE A 84 -13.72 8.75 17.31
N ILE A 85 -13.15 8.62 18.52
CA ILE A 85 -13.91 8.28 19.74
C ILE A 85 -15.00 9.32 20.04
N ASN A 86 -14.71 10.60 19.80
CA ASN A 86 -15.66 11.69 20.06
C ASN A 86 -16.76 11.81 18.99
N ARG A 87 -16.61 11.20 17.82
CA ARG A 87 -17.63 11.20 16.76
C ARG A 87 -18.60 10.04 16.98
N ARG A 88 -19.91 10.34 16.93
CA ARG A 88 -20.97 9.32 17.09
C ARG A 88 -21.06 8.34 15.91
N ILE A 89 -20.57 8.71 14.72
CA ILE A 89 -20.56 7.88 13.51
C ILE A 89 -19.24 8.14 12.76
N SER A 90 -18.49 7.08 12.47
CA SER A 90 -17.36 7.10 11.54
C SER A 90 -17.51 5.95 10.55
N LEU A 91 -17.31 6.22 9.27
CA LEU A 91 -17.42 5.23 8.19
C LEU A 91 -16.06 4.62 7.81
N ASN A 92 -14.96 5.10 8.40
CA ASN A 92 -13.62 4.56 8.15
C ASN A 92 -13.26 3.55 9.23
N LEU A 93 -13.59 2.27 8.97
CA LEU A 93 -13.35 1.14 9.88
C LEU A 93 -11.86 0.94 10.18
N SER A 94 -10.98 1.27 9.23
CA SER A 94 -9.53 1.16 9.43
C SER A 94 -8.99 2.06 10.55
N THR A 95 -9.74 3.10 10.95
CA THR A 95 -9.34 4.00 12.04
C THR A 95 -9.11 3.24 13.35
N LEU A 96 -10.00 2.29 13.68
CA LEU A 96 -9.88 1.51 14.91
C LEU A 96 -8.58 0.70 14.93
N LEU A 97 -8.23 0.09 13.79
CA LEU A 97 -6.99 -0.64 13.61
C LEU A 97 -5.78 0.30 13.74
N GLN A 98 -5.79 1.46 13.07
CA GLN A 98 -4.71 2.43 13.17
C GLN A 98 -4.46 2.89 14.61
N CYS A 99 -5.51 3.08 15.41
CA CYS A 99 -5.36 3.51 16.82
C CYS A 99 -4.62 2.52 17.71
N GLN A 100 -4.50 1.25 17.32
CA GLN A 100 -3.66 0.28 18.04
C GLN A 100 -2.17 0.60 17.94
N ALA A 101 -1.75 1.41 16.96
CA ALA A 101 -0.35 1.79 16.76
C ALA A 101 0.14 2.92 17.70
N ILE A 102 -0.70 3.45 18.60
CA ILE A 102 -0.31 4.57 19.49
C ILE A 102 0.90 4.23 20.34
N ASP A 103 0.88 3.07 21.01
CA ASP A 103 1.99 2.69 21.89
C ASP A 103 3.24 2.37 21.07
N ILE A 104 3.08 1.75 19.90
CA ILE A 104 4.18 1.51 18.96
C ILE A 104 4.81 2.84 18.51
N ALA A 105 4.00 3.83 18.14
CA ALA A 105 4.47 5.15 17.70
C ALA A 105 5.13 5.98 18.81
N ARG A 106 4.94 5.62 20.09
CA ARG A 106 5.71 6.21 21.21
C ARG A 106 7.11 5.65 21.32
N GLU A 107 7.28 4.37 21.00
CA GLU A 107 8.54 3.65 21.17
C GLU A 107 9.44 3.77 19.94
N GLN A 108 8.89 3.53 18.75
CA GLN A 108 9.64 3.51 17.51
C GLN A 108 8.78 4.02 16.36
N THR A 109 9.30 5.01 15.65
CA THR A 109 8.60 5.63 14.53
C THR A 109 9.11 5.20 13.17
N ASN A 110 10.35 4.72 13.07
CA ASN A 110 10.98 4.44 11.78
C ASN A 110 11.30 2.95 11.63
N PHE A 111 10.81 2.35 10.54
CA PHE A 111 11.05 0.95 10.16
C PHE A 111 11.75 0.79 8.80
N ARG A 112 12.36 1.86 8.28
CA ARG A 112 13.05 1.88 6.99
C ARG A 112 14.09 0.75 6.87
N ASP A 113 13.99 -0.05 5.82
CA ASP A 113 15.07 -0.94 5.37
C ASP A 113 15.77 -0.34 4.14
N PRO A 114 17.05 0.08 4.20
CA PRO A 114 17.73 0.77 3.11
C PRO A 114 17.85 -0.05 1.81
N ARG A 115 17.68 -1.38 1.84
CA ARG A 115 17.69 -2.25 0.66
C ARG A 115 16.42 -2.14 -0.16
N VAL A 116 15.29 -1.73 0.44
CA VAL A 116 14.03 -1.48 -0.28
C VAL A 116 14.18 -0.23 -1.13
N LYS A 117 14.06 -0.37 -2.46
CA LYS A 117 14.23 0.71 -3.46
C LYS A 117 12.94 1.08 -4.19
N GLY A 118 11.86 0.34 -4.01
CA GLY A 118 10.54 0.71 -4.53
C GLY A 118 9.42 0.04 -3.76
N ALA A 119 8.28 0.71 -3.63
CA ALA A 119 7.12 0.20 -2.89
C ALA A 119 5.81 0.36 -3.65
N ILE A 120 4.98 -0.68 -3.63
CA ILE A 120 3.59 -0.64 -4.10
C ILE A 120 2.67 -0.92 -2.91
N ALA A 121 1.76 0.00 -2.63
CA ALA A 121 0.79 -0.09 -1.55
C ALA A 121 -0.62 -0.13 -2.14
N ILE A 122 -1.29 -1.28 -2.00
CA ILE A 122 -2.61 -1.54 -2.56
C ILE A 122 -3.65 -1.35 -1.46
N ASN A 123 -4.64 -0.49 -1.68
CA ASN A 123 -5.66 -0.19 -0.68
C ASN A 123 -5.09 0.01 0.74
N PRO A 124 -4.00 0.78 0.94
CA PRO A 124 -3.32 0.82 2.22
C PRO A 124 -4.17 1.49 3.30
N LEU A 125 -3.95 1.11 4.56
CA LEU A 125 -4.24 2.00 5.69
C LEU A 125 -3.01 2.89 5.93
N ALA A 126 -3.16 4.20 5.85
CA ALA A 126 -2.02 5.10 5.82
C ALA A 126 -2.27 6.45 6.51
N SER A 127 -3.53 6.86 6.65
CA SER A 127 -3.87 8.26 6.94
C SER A 127 -3.39 8.72 8.32
N LEU A 128 -3.88 8.13 9.40
CA LEU A 128 -3.57 8.53 10.77
C LEU A 128 -2.21 8.01 11.21
N VAL A 129 -1.90 6.76 10.82
CA VAL A 129 -0.71 6.05 11.26
C VAL A 129 0.58 6.74 10.83
N PHE A 130 0.62 7.29 9.61
CA PHE A 130 1.76 8.06 9.11
C PHE A 130 1.55 9.57 9.17
N GLY A 131 0.33 10.04 8.93
CA GLY A 131 0.07 11.46 8.70
C GLY A 131 0.89 12.04 7.54
N GLU A 132 0.70 13.33 7.28
CA GLU A 132 1.41 14.01 6.19
C GLU A 132 2.93 14.00 6.40
N THR A 133 3.39 14.29 7.62
CA THR A 133 4.82 14.39 7.91
C THR A 133 5.53 13.05 7.82
N GLY A 134 4.90 11.96 8.26
CA GLY A 134 5.49 10.63 8.27
C GLY A 134 5.54 10.04 6.87
N LEU A 135 4.43 10.12 6.13
CA LEU A 135 4.38 9.62 4.76
C LEU A 135 5.30 10.42 3.82
N GLY A 136 5.42 11.73 4.05
CA GLY A 136 6.33 12.60 3.30
C GLY A 136 7.83 12.35 3.52
N GLN A 137 8.22 11.41 4.41
CA GLN A 137 9.63 11.01 4.61
C GLN A 137 10.12 9.99 3.57
N ILE A 138 9.22 9.35 2.83
CA ILE A 138 9.61 8.37 1.81
C ILE A 138 10.37 9.07 0.67
N GLN A 139 11.57 8.55 0.37
CA GLN A 139 12.49 9.09 -0.65
C GLN A 139 12.65 8.19 -1.88
N ILE A 140 12.06 6.99 -1.85
CA ILE A 140 12.11 6.03 -2.97
C ILE A 140 10.84 6.14 -3.83
N PRO A 141 10.82 5.57 -5.04
CA PRO A 141 9.59 5.44 -5.83
C PRO A 141 8.46 4.72 -5.08
N VAL A 142 7.24 5.25 -5.19
CA VAL A 142 6.03 4.72 -4.53
C VAL A 142 4.86 4.69 -5.49
N MET A 143 4.14 3.58 -5.52
CA MET A 143 2.82 3.47 -6.15
C MET A 143 1.76 3.19 -5.09
N ILE A 144 0.69 3.99 -5.06
CA ILE A 144 -0.53 3.71 -4.31
C ILE A 144 -1.58 3.25 -5.31
N ILE A 145 -2.13 2.05 -5.12
CA ILE A 145 -3.24 1.52 -5.92
C ILE A 145 -4.52 1.61 -5.10
N SER A 146 -5.57 2.18 -5.68
CA SER A 146 -6.77 2.59 -4.98
C SER A 146 -8.05 2.06 -5.63
N GLY A 147 -8.81 1.24 -4.90
CA GLY A 147 -10.15 0.82 -5.30
C GLY A 147 -11.17 1.90 -4.95
N THR A 148 -11.88 2.43 -5.95
CA THR A 148 -12.81 3.57 -5.77
C THR A 148 -13.99 3.31 -4.83
N ASN A 149 -14.39 2.04 -4.68
CA ASN A 149 -15.46 1.54 -3.81
C ASN A 149 -14.91 0.74 -2.61
N ASP A 150 -13.68 1.00 -2.18
CA ASP A 150 -13.16 0.43 -0.94
C ASP A 150 -13.88 1.03 0.28
N TYR A 151 -14.61 0.20 1.02
CA TYR A 151 -15.29 0.61 2.27
C TYR A 151 -14.52 0.22 3.54
N VAL A 152 -13.45 -0.57 3.43
CA VAL A 152 -12.63 -1.02 4.56
C VAL A 152 -11.57 0.03 4.88
N THR A 153 -10.86 0.46 3.85
CA THR A 153 -9.88 1.55 3.86
C THR A 153 -10.31 2.60 2.83
N PRO A 154 -11.24 3.52 3.16
CA PRO A 154 -11.89 4.36 2.16
C PRO A 154 -10.92 5.12 1.26
N ALA A 155 -11.13 4.98 -0.06
CA ALA A 155 -10.22 5.46 -1.10
C ALA A 155 -9.74 6.89 -0.88
N VAL A 156 -10.69 7.81 -0.65
CA VAL A 156 -10.37 9.23 -0.46
C VAL A 156 -9.49 9.46 0.77
N THR A 157 -9.86 8.87 1.92
CA THR A 157 -9.19 9.18 3.20
C THR A 157 -7.90 8.43 3.40
N GLU A 158 -7.82 7.17 2.96
CA GLU A 158 -6.67 6.29 3.23
C GLU A 158 -5.66 6.21 2.08
N GLN A 159 -6.03 6.65 0.87
CA GLN A 159 -5.25 6.35 -0.33
C GLN A 159 -5.00 7.61 -1.17
N ILE A 160 -6.07 8.29 -1.63
CA ILE A 160 -6.00 9.46 -2.51
C ILE A 160 -5.46 10.70 -1.77
N LEU A 161 -5.99 11.02 -0.57
CA LEU A 161 -5.47 12.14 0.22
C LEU A 161 -4.02 11.89 0.68
N PRO A 162 -3.67 10.71 1.24
CA PRO A 162 -2.28 10.41 1.60
C PRO A 162 -1.30 10.44 0.41
N PHE A 163 -1.72 10.09 -0.80
CA PHE A 163 -0.89 10.25 -1.99
C PHE A 163 -0.40 11.69 -2.20
N THR A 164 -1.22 12.69 -1.82
CA THR A 164 -0.82 14.11 -1.93
C THR A 164 0.32 14.48 -0.97
N TRP A 165 0.54 13.71 0.10
CA TRP A 165 1.57 13.96 1.11
C TRP A 165 2.95 13.42 0.71
N LEU A 166 3.01 12.52 -0.29
CA LEU A 166 4.28 12.00 -0.81
C LEU A 166 5.10 13.11 -1.47
N LYS A 167 6.38 13.22 -1.07
CA LYS A 167 7.33 14.22 -1.58
C LYS A 167 8.31 13.67 -2.61
N THR A 168 8.39 12.35 -2.76
CA THR A 168 9.17 11.71 -3.83
C THR A 168 8.61 12.10 -5.21
N LEU A 169 9.50 12.30 -6.19
CA LEU A 169 9.13 12.67 -7.57
C LEU A 169 8.52 11.49 -8.33
N GLU A 170 8.98 10.27 -8.01
CA GLU A 170 8.53 9.04 -8.63
C GLU A 170 7.38 8.45 -7.83
N LYS A 171 6.24 9.14 -7.88
CA LYS A 171 4.98 8.70 -7.26
C LYS A 171 3.89 8.46 -8.30
N TYR A 172 3.09 7.43 -8.05
CA TYR A 172 2.00 6.99 -8.90
C TYR A 172 0.77 6.71 -8.04
N LEU A 173 -0.38 7.25 -8.43
CA LEU A 173 -1.68 6.88 -7.89
C LEU A 173 -2.45 6.17 -9.01
N VAL A 174 -2.72 4.89 -8.83
CA VAL A 174 -3.57 4.11 -9.76
C VAL A 174 -4.95 4.01 -9.14
N LEU A 175 -5.99 4.41 -9.87
CA LEU A 175 -7.38 4.20 -9.47
C LEU A 175 -7.94 3.02 -10.24
N VAL A 176 -8.66 2.13 -9.55
CA VAL A 176 -9.39 1.00 -10.13
C VAL A 176 -10.88 1.25 -9.91
N GLU A 177 -11.65 1.35 -10.98
CA GLU A 177 -13.07 1.69 -10.97
C GLU A 177 -13.93 0.65 -11.72
N PRO A 178 -14.97 0.06 -11.11
CA PRO A 178 -15.26 0.05 -9.67
C PRO A 178 -14.34 -0.95 -8.96
N GLY A 179 -13.40 -0.49 -8.13
CA GLY A 179 -12.54 -1.36 -7.34
C GLY A 179 -12.94 -1.39 -5.86
N THR A 180 -13.00 -2.55 -5.23
CA THR A 180 -13.28 -2.70 -3.79
C THR A 180 -11.99 -2.98 -3.00
N HIS A 181 -12.12 -3.20 -1.68
CA HIS A 181 -11.00 -3.67 -0.87
C HIS A 181 -10.47 -5.04 -1.31
N PHE A 182 -11.32 -5.85 -1.97
CA PHE A 182 -11.07 -7.25 -2.31
C PHE A 182 -10.84 -7.47 -3.80
N SER A 183 -11.13 -6.50 -4.68
CA SER A 183 -10.95 -6.65 -6.12
C SER A 183 -9.52 -7.00 -6.55
N LEU A 184 -8.51 -6.69 -5.73
CA LEU A 184 -7.10 -6.94 -6.04
C LEU A 184 -6.51 -8.11 -5.26
N LEU A 185 -7.35 -8.92 -4.62
CA LEU A 185 -6.97 -10.18 -3.98
C LEU A 185 -7.19 -11.35 -4.93
N ASP A 186 -6.24 -12.29 -4.92
CA ASP A 186 -6.53 -13.67 -5.31
C ASP A 186 -7.57 -14.21 -4.33
N GLU A 187 -8.63 -14.88 -4.81
CA GLU A 187 -9.89 -15.14 -4.08
C GLU A 187 -9.70 -15.34 -2.56
N PRO A 188 -10.52 -14.72 -1.68
CA PRO A 188 -10.40 -14.92 -0.25
C PRO A 188 -10.67 -16.38 0.13
N ARG A 189 -9.62 -17.21 0.11
CA ARG A 189 -9.70 -18.65 0.40
C ARG A 189 -10.24 -18.83 1.80
N GLY A 190 -11.40 -19.48 1.91
CA GLY A 190 -12.00 -19.85 3.20
C GLY A 190 -12.83 -18.78 3.90
N ARG A 191 -13.16 -17.64 3.26
CA ARG A 191 -14.11 -16.67 3.83
C ARG A 191 -15.17 -16.22 2.83
N THR A 192 -16.43 -16.31 3.26
CA THR A 192 -17.57 -15.81 2.51
C THR A 192 -17.83 -14.35 2.94
N PHE A 193 -17.43 -13.40 2.09
CA PHE A 193 -17.88 -12.00 2.22
C PHE A 193 -19.16 -11.79 1.42
N PRO A 194 -20.03 -10.84 1.82
CA PRO A 194 -21.13 -10.38 0.97
C PRO A 194 -20.60 -10.00 -0.43
N PRO A 195 -21.24 -10.47 -1.52
CA PRO A 195 -20.81 -10.17 -2.89
C PRO A 195 -20.64 -8.66 -3.16
N GLU A 196 -21.44 -7.82 -2.51
CA GLU A 196 -21.37 -6.36 -2.62
C GLU A 196 -20.07 -5.78 -2.07
N LEU A 197 -19.46 -6.42 -1.06
CA LEU A 197 -18.16 -6.02 -0.54
C LEU A 197 -17.02 -6.51 -1.44
N ILE A 198 -17.19 -7.66 -2.09
CA ILE A 198 -16.20 -8.21 -3.04
C ILE A 198 -16.20 -7.37 -4.32
N GLY A 199 -17.38 -6.99 -4.81
CA GLY A 199 -17.54 -6.28 -6.07
C GLY A 199 -17.45 -7.22 -7.27
N PRO A 200 -17.03 -6.71 -8.44
CA PRO A 200 -16.84 -7.55 -9.62
C PRO A 200 -15.73 -8.59 -9.41
N ASP A 201 -15.71 -9.63 -10.25
CA ASP A 201 -14.81 -10.78 -10.14
C ASP A 201 -13.32 -10.34 -10.02
N PRO A 202 -12.67 -10.59 -8.87
CA PRO A 202 -11.26 -10.21 -8.65
C PRO A 202 -10.27 -10.84 -9.64
N THR A 203 -10.62 -11.99 -10.23
CA THR A 203 -9.76 -12.65 -11.23
C THR A 203 -9.57 -11.81 -12.49
N LEU A 204 -10.48 -10.89 -12.77
CA LEU A 204 -10.40 -9.95 -13.90
C LEU A 204 -9.48 -8.76 -13.59
N ALA A 205 -9.30 -8.38 -12.33
CA ALA A 205 -8.44 -7.25 -11.95
C ALA A 205 -6.98 -7.65 -11.70
N TYR A 206 -6.74 -8.92 -11.35
CA TYR A 206 -5.40 -9.41 -11.01
C TYR A 206 -4.35 -9.27 -12.14
N PRO A 207 -4.67 -9.51 -13.42
CA PRO A 207 -3.72 -9.30 -14.51
C PRO A 207 -3.21 -7.86 -14.62
N TYR A 208 -4.06 -6.85 -14.34
CA TYR A 208 -3.63 -5.45 -14.31
C TYR A 208 -2.64 -5.16 -13.21
N LEU A 209 -2.90 -5.70 -12.02
CA LEU A 209 -1.99 -5.58 -10.90
C LEU A 209 -0.61 -6.15 -11.27
N GLN A 210 -0.57 -7.32 -11.89
CA GLN A 210 0.68 -7.93 -12.34
C GLN A 210 1.40 -7.07 -13.39
N ALA A 211 0.69 -6.58 -14.40
CA ALA A 211 1.27 -5.78 -15.48
C ALA A 211 1.84 -4.45 -14.96
N ILE A 212 1.06 -3.72 -14.14
CA ILE A 212 1.46 -2.42 -13.60
C ILE A 212 2.60 -2.58 -12.58
N ALA A 213 2.52 -3.59 -11.70
CA ALA A 213 3.59 -3.87 -10.74
C ALA A 213 4.90 -4.26 -11.44
N LEU A 214 4.82 -5.07 -12.49
CA LEU A 214 5.98 -5.42 -13.31
C LEU A 214 6.59 -4.17 -13.95
N ALA A 215 5.80 -3.33 -14.61
CA ALA A 215 6.29 -2.11 -15.24
C ALA A 215 6.94 -1.16 -14.21
N PHE A 216 6.35 -1.01 -13.03
CA PHE A 216 6.89 -0.21 -11.94
C PHE A 216 8.27 -0.72 -11.47
N PHE A 217 8.40 -2.02 -11.19
CA PHE A 217 9.66 -2.56 -10.71
C PHE A 217 10.72 -2.68 -11.80
N ASP A 218 10.34 -2.96 -13.05
CA ASP A 218 11.25 -2.92 -14.18
C ASP A 218 11.86 -1.53 -14.35
N LEU A 219 11.03 -0.48 -14.23
CA LEU A 219 11.49 0.91 -14.31
C LEU A 219 12.42 1.27 -13.14
N HIS A 220 11.99 1.01 -11.90
CA HIS A 220 12.61 1.60 -10.70
C HIS A 220 13.64 0.72 -10.00
N LEU A 221 13.61 -0.60 -10.22
CA LEU A 221 14.58 -1.54 -9.64
C LEU A 221 15.59 -2.03 -10.67
N LEU A 222 15.14 -2.23 -11.91
CA LEU A 222 15.98 -2.78 -12.98
C LEU A 222 16.46 -1.71 -13.98
N ASN A 223 16.09 -0.43 -13.77
CA ASN A 223 16.44 0.70 -14.63
C ASN A 223 16.05 0.50 -16.11
N ARG A 224 14.97 -0.23 -16.37
CA ARG A 224 14.46 -0.46 -17.73
C ARG A 224 13.58 0.72 -18.15
N SER A 225 14.20 1.78 -18.65
CA SER A 225 13.51 3.02 -19.04
C SER A 225 12.33 2.84 -20.00
N ALA A 226 12.37 1.82 -20.86
CA ALA A 226 11.26 1.47 -21.75
C ALA A 226 9.95 1.14 -20.99
N ALA A 227 10.04 0.67 -19.73
CA ALA A 227 8.89 0.35 -18.91
C ALA A 227 8.05 1.58 -18.52
N ALA A 228 8.61 2.79 -18.62
CA ALA A 228 7.88 4.02 -18.37
C ALA A 228 6.70 4.22 -19.34
N ALA A 229 6.78 3.68 -20.56
CA ALA A 229 5.68 3.73 -21.53
C ALA A 229 4.39 3.05 -21.02
N TYR A 230 4.55 2.04 -20.14
CA TYR A 230 3.45 1.27 -19.57
C TYR A 230 2.83 1.91 -18.31
N LEU A 231 3.38 3.02 -17.83
CA LEU A 231 2.89 3.76 -16.65
C LEU A 231 2.34 5.14 -17.06
N THR A 232 1.56 5.16 -18.14
CA THR A 232 0.95 6.37 -18.70
C THR A 232 -0.57 6.22 -18.76
N PRO A 233 -1.33 7.33 -18.66
CA PRO A 233 -2.79 7.28 -18.84
C PRO A 233 -3.19 6.57 -20.13
N THR A 234 -2.55 6.94 -21.25
CA THR A 234 -2.82 6.37 -22.58
C THR A 234 -2.62 4.85 -22.64
N TYR A 235 -1.64 4.30 -21.93
CA TYR A 235 -1.44 2.85 -21.91
C TYR A 235 -2.48 2.16 -21.02
N LEU A 236 -2.83 2.74 -19.87
CA LEU A 236 -3.84 2.15 -18.99
C LEU A 236 -5.24 2.20 -19.63
N ASP A 237 -5.58 3.23 -20.39
CA ASP A 237 -6.83 3.31 -21.16
C ASP A 237 -6.95 2.13 -22.17
N GLN A 238 -5.84 1.58 -22.64
CA GLN A 238 -5.82 0.41 -23.53
C GLN A 238 -5.96 -0.92 -22.78
N LEU A 239 -5.72 -0.92 -21.48
CA LEU A 239 -5.88 -2.09 -20.63
C LEU A 239 -7.31 -2.25 -20.12
N ASP A 240 -8.14 -1.20 -20.17
CA ASP A 240 -9.53 -1.24 -19.69
C ASP A 240 -10.32 -2.43 -20.29
N GLU A 241 -10.61 -3.43 -19.46
CA GLU A 241 -11.54 -4.52 -19.78
C GLU A 241 -12.69 -4.47 -18.78
N PRO A 242 -13.95 -4.45 -19.26
CA PRO A 242 -15.10 -4.53 -18.38
C PRO A 242 -14.99 -5.71 -17.40
N PRO A 243 -15.31 -5.51 -16.12
CA PRO A 243 -16.02 -4.35 -15.57
C PRO A 243 -15.09 -3.25 -15.03
N PHE A 244 -13.76 -3.40 -15.10
CA PHE A 244 -12.82 -2.48 -14.48
C PHE A 244 -12.25 -1.47 -15.49
N SER A 245 -12.10 -0.23 -15.05
CA SER A 245 -11.35 0.82 -15.71
C SER A 245 -10.23 1.28 -14.78
N LEU A 246 -9.06 1.57 -15.35
CA LEU A 246 -7.88 1.98 -14.62
C LEU A 246 -7.42 3.36 -15.08
N SER A 247 -7.10 4.22 -14.10
CA SER A 247 -6.44 5.49 -14.38
C SER A 247 -5.17 5.64 -13.54
N ILE A 248 -4.21 6.43 -14.03
CA ILE A 248 -2.95 6.69 -13.33
C ILE A 248 -2.66 8.19 -13.27
N LEU A 249 -2.26 8.64 -12.09
CA LEU A 249 -1.91 10.04 -11.81
C LEU A 249 -0.50 10.09 -11.21
N ARG A 250 0.32 11.02 -11.69
CA ARG A 250 1.64 11.31 -11.10
C ARG A 250 1.63 12.46 -10.10
N GLN A 251 0.62 13.32 -10.18
CA GLN A 251 0.46 14.48 -9.32
C GLN A 251 -1.01 14.66 -8.98
N LEU A 252 -1.25 15.07 -7.74
CA LEU A 252 -2.55 15.44 -7.21
C LEU A 252 -2.31 16.30 -5.98
N THR A 253 -3.08 17.36 -5.82
CA THR A 253 -3.00 18.28 -4.69
C THR A 253 -4.22 18.14 -3.78
N ALA A 254 -4.04 18.45 -2.49
CA ALA A 254 -5.15 18.51 -1.54
C ALA A 254 -6.18 19.61 -1.88
N ALA A 255 -5.80 20.60 -2.70
CA ALA A 255 -6.74 21.62 -3.20
C ALA A 255 -7.67 21.04 -4.28
N GLU A 256 -7.12 20.30 -5.24
CA GLU A 256 -7.91 19.62 -6.29
C GLU A 256 -8.89 18.61 -5.67
N ILE A 257 -8.46 17.84 -4.66
CA ILE A 257 -9.34 16.91 -3.93
C ILE A 257 -10.51 17.67 -3.28
N ARG A 258 -10.23 18.77 -2.58
CA ARG A 258 -11.28 19.58 -1.93
C ARG A 258 -12.26 20.15 -2.95
N GLN A 259 -11.76 20.63 -4.08
CA GLN A 259 -12.60 21.15 -5.16
C GLN A 259 -13.52 20.06 -5.73
N ALA A 260 -12.98 18.87 -6.00
CA ALA A 260 -13.75 17.74 -6.53
C ALA A 260 -14.85 17.23 -5.58
N ILE A 261 -14.61 17.32 -4.26
CA ILE A 261 -15.61 16.97 -3.24
C ILE A 261 -16.72 18.02 -3.17
N GLN A 262 -16.37 19.31 -3.34
CA GLN A 262 -17.33 20.42 -3.28
C GLN A 262 -18.18 20.57 -4.55
N SER A 263 -17.74 20.01 -5.68
CA SER A 263 -18.47 20.07 -6.96
C SER A 263 -19.46 18.93 -7.16
N ARG A 264 -19.71 18.10 -6.15
CA ARG A 264 -20.75 17.06 -6.11
C ARG A 264 -21.87 17.45 -5.17
#